data_AF-A0A962XAI3-F1
#
_entry.id   AF-A0A962XAI3-F1
#
_cell.length_a   1.000
_cell.length_b   1.000
_cell.length_c   1.000
_cell.angle_alpha   90.00
_cell.angle_beta   90.00
_cell.angle_gamma   90.00
#
_symmetry.space_group_name_H-M   'P 1'
#
loop_
_entity.id
_entity.type
_entity.pdbx_description
1 polymer ?
#
loop_
_entity_poly.entity_id
_entity_poly.type
_entity_poly.pdbx_seq_one_letter_code
_entity_poly.pdbx_strand_id
1 'polypeptide(L)'
;EYEARYPYTVSWIDCAATGKTLGRGIYLAGMHAPPGLRKSPSLERRALTIPFMLPFSLVNRLSVGNFNRFYYHLPRPARGLTPYQPFFYPLDNLLHWNRLYGPRGLFQYQCVIPPANARDALREILARIAASRQGSMLAVLKRFGERTSGGLLSFPRPGVTLALDFPNRGPRTLDLLERLDEVTRQAGGAVYPAKDARMSGDSFRQYFPQWRKFSEYMDPGFSSSFWRRVMDR
;
A
#
# COMPACT_ATOMS: atom_id res chain seq x y z
N GLU A 1 14.53 14.30 -10.38
CA GLU A 1 14.13 15.02 -11.61
C GLU A 1 12.63 14.97 -11.88
N TYR A 2 12.00 13.80 -12.07
CA TYR A 2 10.55 13.73 -12.34
C TYR A 2 9.66 14.24 -11.18
N GLU A 3 9.97 13.92 -9.93
CA GLU A 3 9.18 14.37 -8.76
C GLU A 3 9.19 15.90 -8.58
N ALA A 4 10.22 16.61 -9.08
CA ALA A 4 10.26 18.06 -9.03
C ALA A 4 9.33 18.72 -10.08
N ARG A 5 9.03 18.00 -11.16
CA ARG A 5 8.20 18.49 -12.28
C ARG A 5 6.74 18.07 -12.17
N TYR A 6 6.47 16.93 -11.52
CA TYR A 6 5.14 16.33 -11.44
C TYR A 6 4.70 16.20 -9.98
N PRO A 7 3.68 16.96 -9.53
CA PRO A 7 3.22 16.92 -8.14
C PRO A 7 2.51 15.62 -7.78
N TYR A 8 2.05 14.85 -8.77
CA TYR A 8 1.38 13.57 -8.55
C TYR A 8 2.24 12.42 -9.05
N THR A 9 2.75 11.61 -8.14
CA THR A 9 3.58 10.44 -8.47
C THR A 9 3.10 9.20 -7.72
N VAL A 10 3.10 8.07 -8.41
CA VAL A 10 2.79 6.77 -7.85
C VAL A 10 3.42 5.68 -8.71
N SER A 11 3.90 4.61 -8.08
CA SER A 11 4.33 3.43 -8.80
C SER A 11 3.45 2.24 -8.44
N TRP A 12 3.12 1.43 -9.43
CA TRP A 12 2.69 0.06 -9.21
C TRP A 12 3.92 -0.86 -9.29
N ILE A 13 4.05 -1.82 -8.38
CA ILE A 13 5.20 -2.74 -8.32
C ILE A 13 4.74 -4.20 -8.48
N ASP A 14 5.50 -5.00 -9.21
CA ASP A 14 5.28 -6.44 -9.30
C ASP A 14 5.94 -7.16 -8.12
N CYS A 15 5.13 -7.57 -7.15
CA CYS A 15 5.58 -8.31 -5.97
C CYS A 15 5.73 -9.82 -6.18
N ALA A 16 5.44 -10.33 -7.38
CA ALA A 16 5.69 -11.72 -7.75
C ALA A 16 7.02 -11.91 -8.48
N ALA A 17 7.66 -10.83 -8.93
CA ALA A 17 8.95 -10.86 -9.59
C ALA A 17 10.09 -11.24 -8.62
N THR A 18 11.11 -11.94 -9.12
CA THR A 18 12.25 -12.42 -8.33
C THR A 18 13.57 -12.16 -9.05
N GLY A 19 14.69 -12.32 -8.34
CA GLY A 19 16.03 -12.20 -8.93
C GLY A 19 16.29 -10.82 -9.53
N LYS A 20 16.71 -10.78 -10.80
CA LYS A 20 17.07 -9.53 -11.51
C LYS A 20 15.86 -8.63 -11.81
N THR A 21 14.65 -9.17 -11.80
CA THR A 21 13.41 -8.41 -12.08
C THR A 21 12.65 -8.02 -10.82
N LEU A 22 13.17 -8.36 -9.63
CA LEU A 22 12.59 -7.99 -8.35
C LEU A 22 12.39 -6.46 -8.27
N GLY A 23 11.16 -6.04 -7.97
CA GLY A 23 10.81 -4.63 -7.86
C GLY A 23 10.54 -3.92 -9.19
N ARG A 24 10.46 -4.66 -10.32
CA ARG A 24 9.95 -4.06 -11.57
C ARG A 24 8.56 -3.46 -11.36
N GLY A 25 8.25 -2.39 -12.07
CA GLY A 25 7.00 -1.70 -11.89
C GLY A 25 6.69 -0.70 -12.97
N ILE A 26 5.58 0.00 -12.80
CA ILE A 26 5.12 1.06 -13.68
C ILE A 26 5.10 2.35 -12.86
N TYR A 27 5.89 3.33 -13.29
CA TYR A 27 5.92 4.66 -12.69
C TYR A 27 4.92 5.57 -13.41
N LEU A 28 3.98 6.14 -12.65
CA LEU A 28 3.03 7.13 -13.15
C LEU A 28 3.36 8.49 -12.51
N ALA A 29 3.48 9.49 -13.37
CA ALA A 29 3.66 10.88 -12.97
C ALA A 29 2.68 11.77 -13.73
N GLY A 30 2.11 12.76 -13.06
CA GLY A 30 1.14 13.67 -13.64
C GLY A 30 1.13 15.03 -12.98
N MET A 31 0.56 15.98 -13.70
CA MET A 31 0.30 17.35 -13.29
C MET A 31 -1.04 17.78 -13.88
N HIS A 32 -1.65 18.83 -13.34
CA HIS A 32 -2.84 19.39 -13.94
C HIS A 32 -2.57 19.88 -15.36
N ALA A 33 -3.52 19.63 -16.27
CA ALA A 33 -3.41 20.10 -17.63
C ALA A 33 -3.44 21.64 -17.67
N PRO A 34 -2.65 22.29 -18.53
CA PRO A 34 -2.78 23.72 -18.78
C PRO A 34 -4.22 24.07 -19.20
N PRO A 35 -4.70 25.30 -18.89
CA PRO A 35 -5.94 25.79 -19.46
C PRO A 35 -5.97 25.61 -20.99
N GLY A 36 -7.11 25.20 -21.54
CA GLY A 36 -7.30 24.99 -22.99
C GLY A 36 -6.99 23.57 -23.49
N LEU A 37 -6.22 22.77 -22.78
CA LEU A 37 -6.04 21.34 -23.09
C LEU A 37 -7.23 20.53 -22.56
N ARG A 38 -8.26 20.36 -23.39
CA ARG A 38 -9.42 19.51 -23.09
C ARG A 38 -9.38 18.26 -23.95
N LYS A 39 -9.53 17.10 -23.31
CA LYS A 39 -9.97 15.89 -24.01
C LYS A 39 -11.49 15.93 -24.05
N SER A 40 -12.11 15.39 -25.09
CA SER A 40 -13.55 15.12 -25.05
C SER A 40 -13.87 14.37 -23.74
N PRO A 41 -14.97 14.73 -23.04
CA PRO A 41 -15.37 14.03 -21.83
C PRO A 41 -15.37 12.53 -22.14
N SER A 42 -14.58 11.77 -21.38
CA SER A 42 -14.60 10.32 -21.52
C SER A 42 -16.02 9.88 -21.21
N LEU A 43 -16.62 9.07 -22.08
CA LEU A 43 -17.83 8.31 -21.78
C LEU A 43 -17.70 7.77 -20.34
N GLU A 44 -18.71 8.05 -19.51
CA GLU A 44 -18.76 7.53 -18.14
C GLU A 44 -18.43 6.04 -18.18
N ARG A 45 -17.28 5.66 -17.63
CA ARG A 45 -16.93 4.26 -17.56
C ARG A 45 -17.88 3.63 -16.55
N ARG A 46 -18.73 2.73 -17.03
CA ARG A 46 -19.54 1.89 -16.14
C ARG A 46 -18.58 1.09 -15.27
N ALA A 47 -18.71 1.27 -13.95
CA ALA A 47 -17.95 0.49 -13.01
C ALA A 47 -18.31 -0.99 -13.19
N LEU A 48 -17.30 -1.85 -13.28
CA LEU A 48 -17.46 -3.28 -13.30
C LEU A 48 -17.73 -3.74 -11.87
N THR A 49 -18.72 -4.59 -11.70
CA THR A 49 -19.06 -5.15 -10.38
C THR A 49 -18.61 -6.60 -10.33
N ILE A 50 -17.86 -7.00 -9.30
CA ILE A 50 -17.64 -8.42 -9.00
C ILE A 50 -18.93 -8.98 -8.38
N PRO A 51 -19.73 -9.79 -9.09
CA PRO A 51 -21.14 -10.01 -8.73
C PRO A 51 -21.34 -10.93 -7.53
N PHE A 52 -20.45 -11.91 -7.32
CA PHE A 52 -20.54 -12.88 -6.23
C PHE A 52 -19.18 -13.09 -5.57
N MET A 53 -19.21 -13.55 -4.32
CA MET A 53 -18.03 -14.00 -3.58
C MET A 53 -17.95 -15.51 -3.69
N LEU A 54 -16.81 -16.02 -4.17
CA LEU A 54 -16.54 -17.46 -4.21
C LEU A 54 -16.14 -17.98 -2.82
N PRO A 55 -16.33 -19.27 -2.50
CA PRO A 55 -15.96 -19.85 -1.21
C PRO A 55 -14.43 -19.93 -0.99
N PHE A 56 -13.64 -19.59 -2.00
CA PHE A 56 -12.18 -19.52 -1.95
C PHE A 56 -11.67 -18.21 -2.57
N SER A 57 -10.43 -17.86 -2.25
CA SER A 57 -9.78 -16.65 -2.77
C SER A 57 -9.35 -16.83 -4.23
N LEU A 58 -9.75 -15.91 -5.10
CA LEU A 58 -9.24 -15.81 -6.46
C LEU A 58 -7.83 -15.19 -6.50
N VAL A 59 -7.41 -14.52 -5.43
CA VAL A 59 -6.06 -13.96 -5.30
C VAL A 59 -5.14 -15.04 -4.75
N ASN A 60 -4.35 -15.63 -5.64
CA ASN A 60 -3.43 -16.70 -5.34
C ASN A 60 -2.13 -16.55 -6.13
N ARG A 61 -1.15 -17.45 -5.90
CA ARG A 61 0.16 -17.36 -6.54
C ARG A 61 0.06 -17.28 -8.08
N LEU A 62 -0.78 -18.11 -8.69
CA LEU A 62 -0.90 -18.20 -10.13
C LEU A 62 -1.63 -16.98 -10.69
N SER A 63 -2.76 -16.60 -10.08
CA SER A 63 -3.52 -15.45 -10.55
C SER A 63 -2.75 -14.14 -10.38
N VAL A 64 -2.05 -13.95 -9.26
CA VAL A 64 -1.19 -12.79 -9.04
C VAL A 64 -0.04 -12.75 -10.06
N GLY A 65 0.66 -13.88 -10.27
CA GLY A 65 1.76 -13.92 -11.22
C GLY A 65 1.32 -13.60 -12.66
N ASN A 66 0.21 -14.19 -13.09
CA ASN A 66 -0.36 -13.95 -14.43
C ASN A 66 -0.87 -12.51 -14.57
N PHE A 67 -1.61 -12.01 -13.58
CA PHE A 67 -2.12 -10.63 -13.57
C PHE A 67 -0.97 -9.63 -13.62
N ASN A 68 0.03 -9.77 -12.73
CA ASN A 68 1.15 -8.84 -12.67
C ASN A 68 1.97 -8.85 -13.96
N ARG A 69 2.21 -10.03 -14.55
CA ARG A 69 2.89 -10.15 -15.84
C ARG A 69 2.11 -9.43 -16.95
N PHE A 70 0.80 -9.71 -17.06
CA PHE A 70 -0.05 -9.06 -18.04
C PHE A 70 -0.09 -7.55 -17.85
N TYR A 71 -0.32 -7.10 -16.61
CA TYR A 71 -0.40 -5.68 -16.27
C TYR A 71 0.90 -4.95 -16.55
N TYR A 72 2.06 -5.55 -16.25
CA TYR A 72 3.38 -4.98 -16.55
C TYR A 72 3.60 -4.79 -18.05
N HIS A 73 3.20 -5.76 -18.87
CA HIS A 73 3.40 -5.72 -20.34
C HIS A 73 2.30 -4.99 -21.11
N LEU A 74 1.20 -4.61 -20.46
CA LEU A 74 0.11 -3.89 -21.11
C LEU A 74 0.63 -2.56 -21.71
N PRO A 75 0.50 -2.34 -23.04
CA PRO A 75 0.97 -1.11 -23.67
C PRO A 75 0.30 0.12 -23.08
N ARG A 76 1.08 1.17 -22.83
CA ARG A 76 0.60 2.45 -22.29
C ARG A 76 1.22 3.60 -23.08
N PRO A 77 0.47 4.67 -23.34
CA PRO A 77 1.06 5.86 -23.93
C PRO A 77 2.10 6.45 -22.97
N ALA A 78 3.26 6.85 -23.49
CA ALA A 78 4.33 7.44 -22.67
C ALA A 78 3.89 8.78 -22.04
N ARG A 79 3.04 9.54 -22.73
CA ARG A 79 2.42 10.78 -22.28
C ARG A 79 1.02 10.90 -22.87
N GLY A 80 0.12 11.54 -22.13
CA GLY A 80 -1.22 11.80 -22.64
C GLY A 80 -2.09 12.55 -21.63
N LEU A 81 -3.19 13.10 -22.14
CA LEU A 81 -4.22 13.72 -21.32
C LEU A 81 -5.18 12.63 -20.81
N THR A 82 -5.40 12.61 -19.51
CA THR A 82 -6.26 11.63 -18.81
C THR A 82 -7.22 12.38 -17.89
N PRO A 83 -8.53 12.06 -17.88
CA PRO A 83 -9.46 12.62 -16.91
C PRO A 83 -9.01 12.32 -15.47
N TYR A 84 -9.36 13.19 -14.51
CA TYR A 84 -8.88 13.07 -13.14
C TYR A 84 -9.24 11.72 -12.50
N GLN A 85 -10.45 11.22 -12.76
CA GLN A 85 -10.97 10.02 -12.11
C GLN A 85 -10.13 8.76 -12.41
N PRO A 86 -9.89 8.35 -13.67
CA PRO A 86 -9.02 7.21 -13.96
C PRO A 86 -7.55 7.43 -13.61
N PHE A 87 -7.11 8.68 -13.43
CA PHE A 87 -5.74 8.97 -12.99
C PHE A 87 -5.56 8.73 -11.47
N PHE A 88 -6.46 9.26 -10.64
CA PHE A 88 -6.36 9.17 -9.18
C PHE A 88 -7.05 7.93 -8.59
N TYR A 89 -8.10 7.46 -9.25
CA TYR A 89 -9.00 6.41 -8.76
C TYR A 89 -9.15 5.27 -9.77
N PRO A 90 -8.05 4.64 -10.21
CA PRO A 90 -8.13 3.58 -11.21
C PRO A 90 -8.97 2.37 -10.73
N LEU A 91 -9.05 2.15 -9.41
CA LEU A 91 -9.78 1.06 -8.77
C LEU A 91 -11.26 1.33 -8.55
N ASP A 92 -11.72 2.59 -8.60
CA ASP A 92 -13.13 2.93 -8.39
C ASP A 92 -14.03 2.39 -9.51
N ASN A 93 -13.42 2.02 -10.64
CA ASN A 93 -14.10 1.33 -11.72
C ASN A 93 -14.34 -0.18 -11.44
N LEU A 94 -13.91 -0.71 -10.29
CA LEU A 94 -14.13 -2.10 -9.88
C LEU A 94 -14.84 -2.18 -8.53
N LEU A 95 -16.16 -2.24 -8.56
CA LEU A 95 -17.00 -2.36 -7.37
C LEU A 95 -16.88 -3.77 -6.76
N HIS A 96 -16.92 -3.81 -5.44
CA HIS A 96 -16.83 -5.03 -4.63
C HIS A 96 -15.58 -5.89 -4.94
N TRP A 97 -14.46 -5.27 -5.31
CA TRP A 97 -13.17 -5.94 -5.56
C TRP A 97 -12.73 -6.83 -4.39
N ASN A 98 -13.12 -6.50 -3.15
CA ASN A 98 -12.83 -7.28 -1.96
C ASN A 98 -13.39 -8.72 -2.04
N ARG A 99 -14.43 -8.97 -2.84
CA ARG A 99 -14.98 -10.32 -3.08
C ARG A 99 -13.97 -11.26 -3.73
N LEU A 100 -12.97 -10.74 -4.45
CA LEU A 100 -11.88 -11.55 -5.04
C LEU A 100 -11.03 -12.27 -3.97
N TYR A 101 -11.02 -11.76 -2.74
CA TYR A 101 -10.23 -12.33 -1.66
C TYR A 101 -10.92 -13.50 -0.95
N GLY A 102 -12.21 -13.74 -1.23
CA GLY A 102 -13.01 -14.81 -0.62
C GLY A 102 -13.51 -14.46 0.79
N PRO A 103 -14.22 -15.39 1.46
CA PRO A 103 -14.96 -15.12 2.71
C PRO A 103 -14.07 -14.81 3.91
N ARG A 104 -12.78 -15.21 3.86
CA ARG A 104 -11.81 -14.87 4.92
C ARG A 104 -11.28 -13.44 4.80
N GLY A 105 -11.60 -12.75 3.71
CA GLY A 105 -11.17 -11.39 3.44
C GLY A 105 -9.67 -11.27 3.20
N LEU A 106 -9.14 -10.09 3.53
CA LEU A 106 -7.76 -9.71 3.30
C LEU A 106 -7.18 -8.95 4.50
N PHE A 107 -5.85 -8.91 4.55
CA PHE A 107 -5.10 -7.94 5.33
C PHE A 107 -4.53 -6.89 4.39
N GLN A 108 -4.77 -5.62 4.71
CA GLN A 108 -4.01 -4.54 4.12
C GLN A 108 -2.72 -4.36 4.91
N TYR A 109 -1.64 -4.07 4.20
CA TYR A 109 -0.34 -3.81 4.79
C TYR A 109 0.21 -2.54 4.17
N GLN A 110 0.52 -1.55 5.00
CA GLN A 110 1.18 -0.34 4.54
C GLN A 110 2.29 0.04 5.50
N CYS A 111 3.50 0.15 4.98
CA CYS A 111 4.65 0.64 5.72
C CYS A 111 5.24 1.90 5.09
N VAL A 112 6.09 2.59 5.84
CA VAL A 112 6.97 3.66 5.37
C VAL A 112 8.38 3.39 5.90
N ILE A 113 9.37 3.46 5.01
CA ILE A 113 10.78 3.28 5.35
C ILE A 113 11.54 4.60 5.13
N PRO A 114 12.36 5.06 6.09
CA PRO A 114 13.16 6.27 5.95
C PRO A 114 14.11 6.19 4.75
N PRO A 115 14.47 7.34 4.13
CA PRO A 115 15.26 7.36 2.90
C PRO A 115 16.59 6.59 3.00
N ALA A 116 17.28 6.68 4.15
CA ALA A 116 18.58 6.05 4.38
C ALA A 116 18.56 4.53 4.19
N ASN A 117 17.47 3.87 4.61
CA ASN A 117 17.37 2.40 4.60
C ASN A 117 16.36 1.89 3.55
N ALA A 118 15.69 2.78 2.83
CA ALA A 118 14.55 2.44 1.98
C ALA A 118 14.87 1.39 0.91
N ARG A 119 16.02 1.50 0.24
CA ARG A 119 16.38 0.60 -0.86
C ARG A 119 16.51 -0.85 -0.40
N ASP A 120 17.32 -1.07 0.63
CA ASP A 120 17.65 -2.42 1.10
C ASP A 120 16.46 -3.05 1.81
N ALA A 121 15.75 -2.29 2.66
CA ALA A 121 14.55 -2.75 3.34
C ALA A 121 13.43 -3.11 2.36
N LEU A 122 13.17 -2.29 1.34
CA LEU A 122 12.15 -2.62 0.33
C LEU A 122 12.53 -3.85 -0.48
N ARG A 123 13.82 -4.00 -0.84
CA ARG A 123 14.29 -5.19 -1.55
C ARG A 123 14.07 -6.44 -0.71
N GLU A 124 14.37 -6.39 0.59
CA GLU A 124 14.16 -7.48 1.52
C GLU A 124 12.66 -7.79 1.71
N ILE A 125 11.81 -6.77 1.89
CA ILE A 125 10.34 -6.92 1.97
C ILE A 125 9.81 -7.62 0.71
N LEU A 126 10.18 -7.14 -0.48
CA LEU A 126 9.75 -7.73 -1.75
C LEU A 126 10.25 -9.16 -1.90
N ALA A 127 11.49 -9.46 -1.47
CA ALA A 127 12.04 -10.81 -1.50
C ALA A 127 11.26 -11.76 -0.57
N ARG A 128 10.92 -11.33 0.65
CA ARG A 128 10.10 -12.12 1.60
C ARG A 128 8.70 -12.37 1.05
N ILE A 129 8.07 -11.37 0.43
CA ILE A 129 6.75 -11.51 -0.22
C ILE A 129 6.83 -12.53 -1.36
N ALA A 130 7.82 -12.41 -2.26
CA ALA A 130 7.97 -13.31 -3.39
C ALA A 130 8.24 -14.76 -2.93
N ALA A 131 9.12 -14.94 -1.93
CA ALA A 131 9.42 -16.24 -1.34
C ALA A 131 8.19 -16.89 -0.68
N SER A 132 7.33 -16.08 -0.04
CA SER A 132 6.10 -16.56 0.59
C SER A 132 5.02 -17.04 -0.40
N ARG A 133 5.15 -16.67 -1.68
CA ARG A 133 4.13 -16.90 -2.72
C ARG A 133 2.76 -16.27 -2.38
N GLN A 134 2.77 -15.21 -1.57
CA GLN A 134 1.61 -14.37 -1.21
C GLN A 134 1.76 -12.98 -1.82
N GLY A 135 1.96 -12.89 -3.14
CA GLY A 135 2.07 -11.59 -3.82
C GLY A 135 0.75 -10.81 -3.79
N SER A 136 0.84 -9.50 -4.02
CA SER A 136 -0.31 -8.61 -4.20
C SER A 136 -0.46 -8.22 -5.67
N MET A 137 -1.71 -8.14 -6.15
CA MET A 137 -2.04 -7.59 -7.47
C MET A 137 -1.92 -6.06 -7.49
N LEU A 138 -2.10 -5.43 -6.33
CA LEU A 138 -2.15 -3.98 -6.16
C LEU A 138 -1.09 -3.54 -5.15
N ALA A 139 0.18 -3.66 -5.54
CA ALA A 139 1.27 -3.10 -4.76
C ALA A 139 1.54 -1.66 -5.19
N VAL A 140 1.36 -0.72 -4.27
CA VAL A 140 1.51 0.70 -4.51
C VAL A 140 2.74 1.22 -3.77
N LEU A 141 3.68 1.80 -4.50
CA LEU A 141 4.88 2.42 -3.98
C LEU A 141 4.84 3.93 -4.23
N LYS A 142 5.07 4.72 -3.19
CA LYS A 142 5.11 6.19 -3.28
C LYS A 142 6.24 6.73 -2.41
N ARG A 143 6.75 7.91 -2.76
CA ARG A 143 7.64 8.68 -1.89
C ARG A 143 6.82 9.73 -1.15
N PHE A 144 6.98 9.79 0.16
CA PHE A 144 6.49 10.92 0.95
C PHE A 144 7.52 12.05 0.93
N GLY A 145 7.02 13.29 0.92
CA GLY A 145 7.87 14.48 0.96
C GLY A 145 8.39 14.80 2.37
N GLU A 146 9.14 15.89 2.45
CA GLU A 146 9.84 16.32 3.66
C GLU A 146 8.96 17.07 4.67
N ARG A 147 7.71 17.40 4.30
CA ARG A 147 6.83 18.19 5.17
C ARG A 147 6.39 17.38 6.39
N THR A 148 6.77 17.84 7.56
CA THR A 148 6.33 17.28 8.84
C THR A 148 4.89 17.67 9.15
N SER A 149 4.12 16.70 9.63
CA SER A 149 2.76 16.91 10.14
C SER A 149 2.80 17.41 11.57
N GLY A 150 1.87 18.30 11.94
CA GLY A 150 1.69 18.71 13.34
C GLY A 150 1.04 17.64 14.23
N GLY A 151 0.52 16.55 13.66
CA GLY A 151 -0.06 15.45 14.43
C GLY A 151 1.00 14.59 15.11
N LEU A 152 0.92 14.43 16.43
CA LEU A 152 1.88 13.67 17.24
C LEU A 152 2.02 12.20 16.78
N LEU A 153 0.93 11.59 16.30
CA LEU A 153 0.88 10.21 15.83
C LEU A 153 0.85 10.09 14.30
N SER A 154 1.39 11.07 13.59
CA SER A 154 1.30 11.10 12.12
C SER A 154 2.07 9.94 11.47
N PHE A 155 1.41 9.25 10.53
CA PHE A 155 2.03 8.20 9.74
C PHE A 155 2.90 8.75 8.60
N PRO A 156 2.40 9.67 7.74
CA PRO A 156 3.23 10.25 6.69
C PRO A 156 4.48 10.93 7.26
N ARG A 157 5.63 10.52 6.76
CA ARG A 157 6.97 10.97 7.17
C ARG A 157 7.93 10.77 5.99
N PRO A 158 9.05 11.50 5.94
CA PRO A 158 10.01 11.38 4.84
C PRO A 158 10.41 9.92 4.62
N GLY A 159 10.35 9.45 3.38
CA GLY A 159 10.61 8.05 3.08
C GLY A 159 9.80 7.48 1.93
N VAL A 160 9.92 6.17 1.73
CA VAL A 160 9.18 5.42 0.72
C VAL A 160 8.13 4.58 1.40
N THR A 161 6.87 4.74 0.99
CA THR A 161 5.74 3.96 1.46
C THR A 161 5.37 2.87 0.46
N LEU A 162 5.10 1.68 0.97
CA LEU A 162 4.64 0.52 0.22
C LEU A 162 3.30 0.07 0.81
N ALA A 163 2.26 -0.02 -0.02
CA ALA A 163 0.93 -0.52 0.34
C ALA A 163 0.60 -1.78 -0.48
N LEU A 164 0.07 -2.79 0.20
CA LEU A 164 -0.12 -4.15 -0.30
C LEU A 164 -1.40 -4.74 0.29
N ASP A 165 -2.03 -5.63 -0.48
CA ASP A 165 -3.17 -6.42 -0.03
C ASP A 165 -2.84 -7.91 -0.08
N PHE A 166 -3.06 -8.62 1.03
CA PHE A 166 -2.80 -10.04 1.20
C PHE A 166 -4.08 -10.83 1.52
N PRO A 167 -4.39 -11.92 0.80
CA PRO A 167 -5.48 -12.81 1.17
C PRO A 167 -5.27 -13.40 2.56
N ASN A 168 -6.32 -13.46 3.37
CA ASN A 168 -6.25 -14.07 4.68
C ASN A 168 -6.17 -15.60 4.60
N ARG A 169 -4.95 -16.15 4.65
CA ARG A 169 -4.67 -17.59 4.71
C ARG A 169 -4.39 -18.06 6.14
N GLY A 170 -4.85 -17.33 7.15
CA GLY A 170 -4.65 -17.65 8.56
C GLY A 170 -3.18 -17.49 8.99
N PRO A 171 -2.63 -18.43 9.79
CA PRO A 171 -1.30 -18.30 10.39
C PRO A 171 -0.17 -17.99 9.38
N ARG A 172 -0.25 -18.54 8.16
CA ARG A 172 0.76 -18.29 7.11
C ARG A 172 0.81 -16.83 6.65
N THR A 173 -0.33 -16.14 6.64
CA THR A 173 -0.37 -14.71 6.29
C THR A 173 0.11 -13.87 7.45
N LEU A 174 -0.31 -14.20 8.67
CA LEU A 174 0.14 -13.50 9.89
C LEU A 174 1.66 -13.59 10.08
N ASP A 175 2.24 -14.78 9.89
CA ASP A 175 3.69 -14.99 9.93
C ASP A 175 4.45 -14.17 8.87
N LEU A 176 3.92 -14.09 7.64
CA LEU A 176 4.51 -13.24 6.61
C LEU A 176 4.49 -11.78 7.07
N LEU A 177 3.34 -11.28 7.51
CA LEU A 177 3.18 -9.89 7.89
C LEU A 177 4.08 -9.51 9.08
N GLU A 178 4.27 -10.40 10.06
CA GLU A 178 5.22 -10.19 11.15
C GLU A 178 6.66 -10.09 10.63
N ARG A 179 7.04 -10.96 9.68
CA ARG A 179 8.35 -10.86 9.03
C ARG A 179 8.54 -9.58 8.23
N LEU A 180 7.48 -8.96 7.71
CA LEU A 180 7.57 -7.65 7.05
C LEU A 180 7.70 -6.52 8.08
N ASP A 181 7.00 -6.62 9.21
CA ASP A 181 7.13 -5.68 10.31
C ASP A 181 8.53 -5.68 10.89
N GLU A 182 9.17 -6.84 11.01
CA GLU A 182 10.55 -6.94 11.49
C GLU A 182 11.51 -6.14 10.62
N VAL A 183 11.42 -6.28 9.29
CA VAL A 183 12.24 -5.47 8.37
C VAL A 183 11.93 -4.00 8.53
N THR A 184 10.64 -3.66 8.68
CA THR A 184 10.20 -2.28 8.85
C THR A 184 10.76 -1.66 10.13
N ARG A 185 10.71 -2.37 11.26
CA ARG A 185 11.31 -1.95 12.54
C ARG A 185 12.81 -1.77 12.43
N GLN A 186 13.52 -2.78 11.91
CA GLN A 186 14.97 -2.76 11.76
C GLN A 186 15.44 -1.60 10.89
N ALA A 187 14.67 -1.24 9.86
CA ALA A 187 14.98 -0.11 8.99
C ALA A 187 14.61 1.26 9.59
N GLY A 188 14.06 1.32 10.81
CA GLY A 188 13.59 2.55 11.45
C GLY A 188 12.28 3.10 10.85
N GLY A 189 11.51 2.24 10.17
CA GLY A 189 10.23 2.58 9.57
C GLY A 189 9.04 2.45 10.51
N ALA A 190 7.85 2.52 9.92
CA ALA A 190 6.60 2.27 10.62
C ALA A 190 5.54 1.65 9.74
N VAL A 191 4.62 0.92 10.37
CA VAL A 191 3.39 0.41 9.75
C VAL A 191 2.24 1.36 10.06
N TYR A 192 1.32 1.53 9.11
CA TYR A 192 0.20 2.47 9.23
C TYR A 192 -0.93 1.90 10.11
N PRO A 193 -1.25 2.50 11.27
CA PRO A 193 -2.29 2.00 12.16
C PRO A 193 -3.67 1.91 11.50
N ALA A 194 -4.00 2.85 10.61
CA ALA A 194 -5.30 2.88 9.94
C ALA A 194 -5.51 1.71 8.95
N LYS A 195 -4.45 0.99 8.60
CA LYS A 195 -4.47 -0.14 7.67
C LYS A 195 -4.17 -1.48 8.34
N ASP A 196 -3.72 -1.47 9.59
CA ASP A 196 -3.24 -2.67 10.26
C ASP A 196 -4.21 -3.18 11.34
N ALA A 197 -4.60 -4.44 11.21
CA ALA A 197 -5.57 -5.08 12.09
C ALA A 197 -4.94 -5.85 13.27
N ARG A 198 -3.61 -5.91 13.38
CA ARG A 198 -2.87 -6.82 14.28
C ARG A 198 -1.70 -6.18 15.05
N MET A 199 -1.47 -4.88 14.88
CA MET A 199 -0.31 -4.16 15.39
C MET A 199 -0.16 -4.38 16.89
N SER A 200 1.01 -4.85 17.31
CA SER A 200 1.35 -5.03 18.71
C SER A 200 1.64 -3.70 19.39
N GLY A 201 1.46 -3.66 20.71
CA GLY A 201 1.81 -2.48 21.51
C GLY A 201 3.28 -2.09 21.39
N ASP A 202 4.19 -3.06 21.39
CA ASP A 202 5.63 -2.79 21.25
C ASP A 202 5.96 -2.15 19.90
N SER A 203 5.41 -2.70 18.81
CA SER A 203 5.57 -2.12 17.48
C SER A 203 4.99 -0.70 17.41
N PHE A 204 3.77 -0.49 17.90
CA PHE A 204 3.15 0.85 17.90
C PHE A 204 4.00 1.87 18.66
N ARG A 205 4.43 1.53 19.88
CA ARG A 205 5.22 2.42 20.73
C ARG A 205 6.60 2.74 20.15
N GLN A 206 7.19 1.80 19.41
CA GLN A 206 8.42 2.02 18.65
C GLN A 206 8.19 2.91 17.42
N TYR A 207 7.12 2.65 16.65
CA TYR A 207 6.79 3.39 15.43
C TYR A 207 6.36 4.85 15.68
N PHE A 208 5.76 5.10 16.85
CA PHE A 208 5.14 6.37 17.21
C PHE A 208 5.55 6.82 18.62
N PRO A 209 6.83 7.11 18.90
CA PRO A 209 7.34 7.39 20.25
C PRO A 209 6.68 8.60 20.94
N GLN A 210 6.09 9.51 20.17
CA GLN A 210 5.29 10.64 20.65
C GLN A 210 3.95 10.23 21.29
N TRP A 211 3.62 8.92 21.33
CA TRP A 211 2.45 8.40 22.02
C TRP A 211 2.41 8.83 23.49
N ARG A 212 3.57 8.94 24.16
CA ARG A 212 3.64 9.37 25.58
C ARG A 212 3.06 10.76 25.76
N LYS A 213 3.53 11.71 24.94
CA LYS A 213 3.03 13.08 24.92
C LYS A 213 1.57 13.14 24.49
N PHE A 214 1.17 12.32 23.51
CA PHE A 214 -0.22 12.25 23.08
C PHE A 214 -1.16 11.77 24.21
N SER A 215 -0.72 10.81 25.02
CA SER A 215 -1.50 10.28 26.15
C SER A 215 -1.79 11.33 27.23
N GLU A 216 -0.97 12.35 27.39
CA GLU A 216 -1.23 13.46 28.33
C GLU A 216 -2.49 14.27 27.96
N TYR A 217 -2.89 14.26 26.69
CA TYR A 217 -4.09 14.94 26.19
C TYR A 217 -5.31 14.02 26.08
N MET A 218 -5.17 12.75 26.43
CA MET A 218 -6.25 11.78 26.30
C MET A 218 -7.22 11.88 27.46
N ASP A 219 -8.50 12.09 27.15
CA ASP A 219 -9.58 11.95 28.12
C ASP A 219 -9.67 10.47 28.57
N PRO A 220 -9.58 10.15 29.87
CA PRO A 220 -9.74 8.79 30.39
C PRO A 220 -11.07 8.11 30.01
N GLY A 221 -12.11 8.86 29.67
CA GLY A 221 -13.38 8.34 29.17
C GLY A 221 -13.34 7.87 27.72
N PHE A 222 -12.33 8.25 26.93
CA PHE A 222 -12.19 7.85 25.53
C PHE A 222 -11.32 6.60 25.39
N SER A 223 -11.87 5.57 24.73
CA SER A 223 -11.14 4.34 24.46
C SER A 223 -11.59 3.70 23.14
N SER A 224 -10.66 3.05 22.46
CA SER A 224 -10.94 2.23 21.27
C SER A 224 -10.31 0.86 21.43
N SER A 225 -10.81 -0.14 20.70
CA SER A 225 -10.19 -1.47 20.68
C SER A 225 -8.74 -1.42 20.20
N PHE A 226 -8.41 -0.48 19.30
CA PHE A 226 -7.03 -0.25 18.88
C PHE A 226 -6.17 0.26 20.05
N TRP A 227 -6.62 1.31 20.75
CA TRP A 227 -5.88 1.89 21.86
C TRP A 227 -5.62 0.86 22.96
N ARG A 228 -6.65 0.11 23.37
CA ARG A 228 -6.51 -0.99 24.33
C ARG A 228 -5.47 -2.02 23.88
N ARG A 229 -5.54 -2.49 22.64
CA ARG A 229 -4.56 -3.46 22.11
C ARG A 229 -3.11 -2.97 22.17
N VAL A 230 -2.87 -1.69 21.90
CA VAL A 230 -1.51 -1.18 21.77
C VAL A 230 -0.95 -0.59 23.07
N MET A 231 -1.77 -0.45 24.10
CA MET A 231 -1.41 0.16 25.39
C MET A 231 -1.56 -0.79 26.56
N ASP A 232 -2.63 -1.60 26.57
CA ASP A 232 -2.90 -2.56 27.63
C ASP A 232 -2.03 -3.80 27.41
N ARG A 233 -1.65 -4.47 28.51
CA ARG A 233 -0.89 -5.72 28.49
C ARG A 233 -1.82 -6.91 28.55
#